data_AF-A0A522YFH8-F1
#
_entry.id   AF-A0A522YFH8-F1
#
_cell.length_a   1.000
_cell.length_b   1.000
_cell.length_c   1.000
_cell.angle_alpha   90.00
_cell.angle_beta   90.00
_cell.angle_gamma   90.00
#
_symmetry.space_group_name_H-M   'P 1'
#
loop_
_entity.id
_entity.type
_entity.pdbx_description
1 polymer ?
#
loop_
_entity_poly.entity_id
_entity_poly.type
_entity_poly.pdbx_seq_one_letter_code
_entity_poly.pdbx_strand_id
1 'polypeptide(L)'
;MRWLALLGLAALAAACATDPEEREVHFPKGESTPCERPDPHPALAVHGPGVLSSSFRPQGPGRAVETARLAGAVYLQIRHETCTRNSQTFRFYLPKAELLSDGAASAYGRAADLIDSLAAAGGAGAPLRELSAILSLQAAKGAHAPPFGTRLELGEFQELLVSRSQADETSAYGTVIVVVYRLKV
;
A
#
# COMPACT_ATOMS: atom_id res chain seq x y z
N MET A 1 -6.52 10.88 -66.08
CA MET A 1 -7.99 10.84 -65.89
C MET A 1 -8.21 10.44 -64.44
N ARG A 2 -8.41 11.37 -63.49
CA ARG A 2 -9.72 11.87 -62.98
C ARG A 2 -10.68 10.68 -62.76
N TRP A 3 -11.18 10.37 -61.56
CA TRP A 3 -12.31 11.00 -60.86
C TRP A 3 -12.29 10.53 -59.37
N LEU A 4 -12.28 11.44 -58.38
CA LEU A 4 -13.36 11.79 -57.43
C LEU A 4 -13.79 10.63 -56.48
N ALA A 5 -13.45 10.63 -55.19
CA ALA A 5 -13.94 11.47 -54.07
C ALA A 5 -15.39 11.16 -53.64
N LEU A 6 -15.52 10.53 -52.46
CA LEU A 6 -16.69 10.43 -51.54
C LEU A 6 -16.04 10.00 -50.20
N LEU A 7 -15.78 10.82 -49.18
CA LEU A 7 -16.60 11.76 -48.39
C LEU A 7 -17.87 11.13 -47.80
N GLY A 8 -17.83 10.91 -46.48
CA GLY A 8 -18.94 10.48 -45.62
C GLY A 8 -18.41 10.12 -44.23
N LEU A 9 -17.99 11.12 -43.44
CA LEU A 9 -18.68 11.53 -42.20
C LEU A 9 -19.10 10.37 -41.27
N ALA A 10 -18.27 10.12 -40.27
CA ALA A 10 -18.73 9.63 -38.97
C ALA A 10 -18.00 10.43 -37.89
N ALA A 11 -18.60 11.57 -37.52
CA ALA A 11 -18.27 12.32 -36.32
C ALA A 11 -19.19 11.87 -35.18
N LEU A 12 -18.66 11.95 -33.96
CA LEU A 12 -19.33 11.95 -32.64
C LEU A 12 -19.64 10.59 -31.98
N ALA A 13 -18.73 10.19 -31.09
CA ALA A 13 -18.95 9.73 -29.70
C ALA A 13 -17.66 9.01 -29.26
N ALA A 14 -16.98 9.28 -28.15
CA ALA A 14 -17.34 9.99 -26.94
C ALA A 14 -16.09 10.70 -26.40
N ALA A 15 -16.21 12.00 -26.18
CA ALA A 15 -15.40 12.69 -25.19
C ALA A 15 -15.91 12.23 -23.82
N CYS A 16 -15.16 11.32 -23.18
CA CYS A 16 -15.15 11.03 -21.74
C CYS A 16 -14.08 9.97 -21.49
N ALA A 17 -12.83 10.31 -21.78
CA ALA A 17 -11.71 9.76 -21.02
C ALA A 17 -11.15 10.95 -20.27
N THR A 18 -11.73 11.20 -19.11
CA THR A 18 -11.11 12.01 -18.05
C THR A 18 -9.67 11.55 -17.93
N ASP A 19 -8.75 12.50 -18.05
CA ASP A 19 -7.33 12.30 -17.74
C ASP A 19 -7.23 11.43 -16.47
N PRO A 20 -6.47 10.32 -16.50
CA PRO A 20 -5.91 9.87 -15.26
C PRO A 20 -4.96 10.99 -14.86
N GLU A 21 -5.40 11.89 -13.98
CA GLU A 21 -4.47 12.44 -12.99
C GLU A 21 -3.82 11.21 -12.36
N GLU A 22 -2.70 10.82 -12.95
CA GLU A 22 -1.61 10.15 -12.29
C GLU A 22 -1.32 11.06 -11.11
N ARG A 23 -2.04 10.80 -10.00
CA ARG A 23 -1.77 11.41 -8.70
C ARG A 23 -0.43 10.84 -8.29
N GLU A 24 0.60 11.42 -8.86
CA GLU A 24 1.98 11.26 -8.47
C GLU A 24 2.01 11.65 -7.00
N VAL A 25 2.07 10.65 -6.13
CA VAL A 25 2.27 10.87 -4.71
C VAL A 25 3.70 11.37 -4.59
N HIS A 26 3.87 12.70 -4.67
CA HIS A 26 5.13 13.33 -4.35
C HIS A 26 5.39 13.15 -2.86
N PHE A 27 6.38 12.30 -2.55
CA PHE A 27 6.94 12.21 -1.21
C PHE A 27 7.93 13.38 -1.04
N PRO A 28 7.69 14.32 -0.11
CA PRO A 28 8.48 15.55 -0.01
C PRO A 28 9.95 15.24 0.33
N LYS A 29 10.86 15.94 -0.34
CA LYS A 29 12.27 16.05 0.05
C LYS A 29 12.34 16.71 1.43
N GLY A 30 13.26 16.23 2.27
CA GLY A 30 13.47 16.70 3.62
C GLY A 30 13.80 18.19 3.69
N GLU A 31 12.79 18.99 4.00
CA GLU A 31 12.93 20.30 4.63
C GLU A 31 11.86 20.36 5.72
N SER A 32 12.27 20.57 6.97
CA SER A 32 11.38 20.60 8.13
C SER A 32 10.56 21.90 8.13
N THR A 33 9.56 21.99 7.25
CA THR A 33 8.55 23.05 7.33
C THR A 33 7.56 22.75 8.46
N PRO A 34 7.11 23.76 9.23
CA PRO A 34 5.99 23.59 10.15
C PRO A 34 4.78 23.18 9.31
N CYS A 35 4.17 22.03 9.63
CA CYS A 35 3.19 21.37 8.79
C CYS A 35 2.06 22.31 8.33
N GLU A 36 2.16 22.84 7.11
CA GLU A 36 0.99 23.27 6.35
C GLU A 36 0.20 22.00 6.05
N ARG A 37 -0.95 21.86 6.71
CA ARG A 37 -1.78 20.65 6.80
C ARG A 37 -1.86 19.88 5.47
N PRO A 38 -1.12 18.75 5.29
CA PRO A 38 -1.54 17.80 4.28
C PRO A 38 -2.76 17.09 4.84
N ASP A 39 -3.94 17.36 4.27
CA ASP A 39 -5.14 16.62 4.60
C ASP A 39 -4.89 15.14 4.27
N PRO A 40 -4.90 14.24 5.27
CA PRO A 40 -4.64 12.84 4.99
C PRO A 40 -5.80 12.31 4.13
N HIS A 41 -5.45 11.61 3.05
CA HIS A 41 -6.40 10.97 2.16
C HIS A 41 -6.37 9.45 2.33
N PRO A 42 -7.49 8.75 2.09
CA PRO A 42 -7.50 7.30 2.11
C PRO A 42 -6.56 6.74 1.05
N ALA A 43 -5.79 5.71 1.42
CA ALA A 43 -4.97 4.97 0.48
C ALA A 43 -5.81 3.98 -0.34
N LEU A 44 -6.95 3.53 0.19
CA LEU A 44 -7.81 2.54 -0.46
C LEU A 44 -8.96 3.20 -1.20
N ALA A 45 -9.31 2.64 -2.35
CA ALA A 45 -10.57 2.97 -2.98
C ALA A 45 -11.68 2.24 -2.22
N VAL A 46 -12.81 2.93 -1.99
CA VAL A 46 -13.99 2.36 -1.32
C VAL A 46 -14.53 1.13 -2.07
N HIS A 47 -14.21 0.98 -3.36
CA HIS A 47 -14.65 -0.10 -4.25
C HIS A 47 -13.52 -0.73 -5.07
N GLY A 48 -12.34 -0.90 -4.48
CA GLY A 48 -11.24 -1.62 -5.12
C GLY A 48 -11.46 -3.14 -5.17
N PRO A 49 -10.96 -3.85 -6.20
CA PRO A 49 -11.01 -5.31 -6.23
C PRO A 49 -10.34 -5.89 -4.97
N GLY A 50 -11.06 -6.78 -4.27
CA GLY A 50 -10.54 -7.43 -3.06
C GLY A 50 -10.74 -6.66 -1.74
N VAL A 51 -11.23 -5.41 -1.76
CA VAL A 51 -11.67 -4.69 -0.55
C VAL A 51 -13.17 -4.89 -0.36
N LEU A 52 -13.56 -5.58 0.70
CA LEU A 52 -14.96 -5.88 1.04
C LEU A 52 -15.64 -4.70 1.74
N SER A 53 -14.86 -3.96 2.53
CA SER A 53 -15.31 -2.74 3.21
C SER A 53 -14.10 -1.93 3.63
N SER A 54 -14.18 -0.59 3.58
CA SER A 54 -13.16 0.30 4.14
C SER A 54 -13.79 1.45 4.93
N SER A 55 -13.03 2.02 5.86
CA SER A 55 -13.38 3.25 6.56
C SER A 55 -12.13 4.06 6.86
N PHE A 56 -12.23 5.38 6.68
CA PHE A 56 -11.15 6.33 6.89
C PHE A 56 -11.53 7.34 7.97
N ARG A 57 -10.63 7.58 8.93
CA ARG A 57 -10.87 8.51 10.05
C ARG A 57 -9.63 9.37 10.31
N PRO A 58 -9.71 10.70 10.11
CA PRO A 58 -8.70 11.64 10.60
C PRO A 58 -8.58 11.59 12.14
N GLN A 59 -7.36 11.70 12.66
CA GLN A 59 -7.05 11.67 14.11
C GLN A 59 -6.34 12.95 14.60
N GLY A 60 -6.37 14.00 13.79
CA GLY A 60 -5.70 15.28 14.05
C GLY A 60 -4.71 15.64 12.95
N PRO A 61 -3.86 16.66 13.18
CA PRO A 61 -2.96 17.19 12.16
C PRO A 61 -2.06 16.10 11.56
N GLY A 62 -2.16 15.89 10.24
CA GLY A 62 -1.38 14.91 9.46
C GLY A 62 -1.43 13.47 9.98
N ARG A 63 -2.48 13.11 10.72
CA ARG A 63 -2.69 11.74 11.23
C ARG A 63 -4.04 11.22 10.83
N ALA A 64 -4.07 9.98 10.34
CA ALA A 64 -5.31 9.28 10.05
C ALA A 64 -5.16 7.78 10.26
N VAL A 65 -6.31 7.14 10.46
CA VAL A 65 -6.40 5.68 10.48
C VAL A 65 -7.41 5.26 9.44
N GLU A 66 -6.97 4.33 8.59
CA GLU A 66 -7.82 3.62 7.66
C GLU A 66 -7.94 2.17 8.11
N THR A 67 -9.14 1.60 8.02
CA THR A 67 -9.38 0.19 8.31
C THR A 67 -10.15 -0.45 7.19
N ALA A 68 -9.82 -1.69 6.86
CA ALA A 68 -10.49 -2.42 5.80
C ALA A 68 -10.63 -3.91 6.12
N ARG A 69 -11.64 -4.53 5.51
CA ARG A 69 -11.74 -5.99 5.39
C ARG A 69 -11.40 -6.34 3.95
N LEU A 70 -10.41 -7.20 3.79
CA LEU A 70 -9.97 -7.69 2.49
C LEU A 70 -10.55 -9.09 2.26
N ALA A 71 -10.48 -9.56 1.01
CA ALA A 71 -10.73 -10.95 0.67
C ALA A 71 -9.85 -11.90 1.53
N GLY A 72 -10.32 -13.14 1.72
CA GLY A 72 -9.60 -14.10 2.58
C GLY A 72 -9.73 -13.82 4.09
N ALA A 73 -10.70 -13.01 4.51
CA ALA A 73 -10.95 -12.64 5.90
C ALA A 73 -9.78 -11.92 6.58
N VAL A 74 -8.94 -11.23 5.80
CA VAL A 74 -7.85 -10.41 6.33
C VAL A 74 -8.41 -9.05 6.77
N TYR A 75 -8.09 -8.65 8.01
CA TYR A 75 -8.36 -7.29 8.48
C TYR A 75 -7.11 -6.44 8.33
N LEU A 76 -7.28 -5.24 7.80
CA LEU A 76 -6.21 -4.28 7.58
C LEU A 76 -6.45 -3.03 8.41
N GLN A 77 -5.40 -2.55 9.06
CA GLN A 77 -5.31 -1.21 9.61
C GLN A 77 -4.11 -0.47 9.01
N ILE A 78 -4.35 0.68 8.40
CA ILE A 78 -3.33 1.60 7.92
C ILE A 78 -3.28 2.80 8.86
N ARG A 79 -2.09 3.12 9.37
CA ARG A 79 -1.85 4.34 10.15
C ARG A 79 -0.98 5.28 9.34
N HIS A 80 -1.48 6.49 9.10
CA HIS A 80 -0.78 7.55 8.40
C HIS A 80 -0.22 8.55 9.41
N GLU A 81 1.09 8.81 9.36
CA GLU A 81 1.77 9.77 10.24
C GLU A 81 2.70 10.66 9.41
N THR A 82 2.20 11.79 8.91
CA THR A 82 2.91 12.64 7.92
C THR A 82 3.66 13.83 8.54
N CYS A 83 3.26 14.32 9.71
CA CYS A 83 3.80 15.57 10.24
C CYS A 83 5.26 15.55 10.73
N THR A 84 5.76 14.42 11.25
CA THR A 84 7.09 14.37 11.89
C THR A 84 7.99 13.25 11.39
N ARG A 85 7.43 12.23 10.73
CA ARG A 85 8.15 11.00 10.37
C ARG A 85 7.80 10.45 9.00
N ASN A 86 6.96 11.14 8.21
CA ASN A 86 6.43 10.69 6.91
C ASN A 86 6.35 9.16 6.83
N SER A 87 5.50 8.58 7.69
CA SER A 87 5.44 7.15 7.91
C SER A 87 4.05 6.60 7.64
N GLN A 88 4.03 5.40 7.07
CA GLN A 88 2.82 4.62 6.87
C GLN A 88 3.03 3.24 7.47
N THR A 89 2.11 2.83 8.34
CA THR A 89 2.14 1.50 8.96
C THR A 89 0.93 0.71 8.51
N PHE A 90 1.18 -0.42 7.85
CA PHE A 90 0.17 -1.39 7.44
C PHE A 90 0.21 -2.56 8.43
N ARG A 91 -0.93 -2.85 9.06
CA ARG A 91 -1.09 -4.00 9.95
C ARG A 91 -2.12 -4.95 9.35
N PHE A 92 -1.66 -6.10 8.91
CA PHE A 92 -2.49 -7.17 8.36
C PHE A 92 -2.73 -8.20 9.44
N TYR A 93 -3.99 -8.40 9.81
CA TYR A 93 -4.44 -9.38 10.76
C TYR A 93 -4.97 -10.58 9.98
N LEU A 94 -4.24 -11.68 10.05
CA LEU A 94 -4.51 -12.90 9.31
C LEU A 94 -5.40 -13.84 10.16
N PRO A 95 -6.36 -14.55 9.54
CA PRO A 95 -7.21 -15.51 10.25
C PRO A 95 -6.37 -16.62 10.91
N LYS A 96 -6.83 -17.20 12.03
CA LYS A 96 -6.09 -18.23 12.79
C LYS A 96 -5.64 -19.43 11.97
N ALA A 97 -6.38 -19.78 10.91
CA ALA A 97 -6.02 -20.87 10.00
C ALA A 97 -4.76 -20.57 9.18
N GLU A 98 -4.40 -19.30 9.00
CA GLU A 98 -3.18 -18.85 8.36
C GLU A 98 -2.07 -18.66 9.41
N LEU A 99 -1.56 -19.79 9.89
CA LEU A 99 -0.25 -19.81 10.56
C LEU A 99 0.83 -19.76 9.48
N LEU A 100 1.64 -18.70 9.50
CA LEU A 100 2.79 -18.57 8.62
C LEU A 100 3.85 -19.62 9.00
N SER A 101 4.37 -20.36 8.01
CA SER A 101 5.51 -21.25 8.22
C SER A 101 6.78 -20.48 8.62
N ASP A 102 7.74 -21.22 9.21
CA ASP A 102 8.76 -20.73 10.15
C ASP A 102 9.95 -19.96 9.56
N GLY A 103 9.81 -19.29 8.42
CA GLY A 103 10.91 -18.59 7.73
C GLY A 103 10.66 -17.13 7.39
N ALA A 104 11.68 -16.28 7.54
CA ALA A 104 11.60 -14.86 7.18
C ALA A 104 11.22 -14.66 5.70
N ALA A 105 11.76 -15.46 4.78
CA ALA A 105 11.44 -15.39 3.35
C ALA A 105 9.96 -15.62 3.04
N SER A 106 9.35 -16.67 3.62
CA SER A 106 7.92 -16.95 3.41
C SER A 106 7.05 -15.77 3.82
N ALA A 107 7.46 -15.06 4.85
CA ALA A 107 6.66 -14.05 5.47
C ALA A 107 6.90 -12.66 4.84
N TYR A 108 8.08 -12.40 4.25
CA TYR A 108 8.27 -11.34 3.27
C TYR A 108 7.43 -11.57 2.00
N GLY A 109 7.38 -12.82 1.51
CA GLY A 109 6.54 -13.18 0.37
C GLY A 109 5.07 -12.87 0.65
N ARG A 110 4.57 -13.29 1.82
CA ARG A 110 3.20 -12.94 2.22
C ARG A 110 2.99 -11.44 2.40
N ALA A 111 3.95 -10.71 2.96
CA ALA A 111 3.87 -9.25 3.05
C ALA A 111 3.79 -8.61 1.66
N ALA A 112 4.56 -9.11 0.68
CA ALA A 112 4.50 -8.67 -0.71
C ALA A 112 3.11 -8.90 -1.32
N ASP A 113 2.57 -10.12 -1.20
CA ASP A 113 1.24 -10.47 -1.75
C ASP A 113 0.12 -9.59 -1.18
N LEU A 114 0.19 -9.30 0.14
CA LEU A 114 -0.79 -8.44 0.82
C LEU A 114 -0.70 -6.99 0.37
N ILE A 115 0.52 -6.47 0.20
CA ILE A 115 0.75 -5.10 -0.29
C ILE A 115 0.37 -4.98 -1.78
N ASP A 116 0.64 -6.00 -2.60
CA ASP A 116 0.24 -6.02 -4.01
C ASP A 116 -1.28 -6.07 -4.18
N SER A 117 -1.95 -6.89 -3.36
CA SER A 117 -3.41 -6.91 -3.29
C SER A 117 -3.97 -5.54 -2.91
N LEU A 118 -3.29 -4.80 -2.04
CA LEU A 118 -3.65 -3.44 -1.68
C LEU A 118 -3.46 -2.46 -2.84
N ALA A 119 -2.36 -2.60 -3.57
CA ALA A 119 -2.05 -1.78 -4.72
C ALA A 119 -3.09 -1.95 -5.85
N ALA A 120 -3.60 -3.17 -6.02
CA ALA A 120 -4.70 -3.44 -6.96
C ALA A 120 -6.03 -2.82 -6.53
N ALA A 121 -6.22 -2.59 -5.22
CA ALA A 121 -7.47 -2.11 -4.64
C ALA A 121 -7.56 -0.59 -4.40
N GLY A 122 -6.52 0.21 -4.72
CA GLY A 122 -6.44 1.60 -4.30
C GLY A 122 -5.83 2.57 -5.30
N GLY A 123 -5.88 3.86 -4.95
CA GLY A 123 -5.31 4.95 -5.75
C GLY A 123 -3.79 5.09 -5.65
N ALA A 124 -3.16 4.53 -4.60
CA ALA A 124 -1.71 4.55 -4.39
C ALA A 124 -0.99 3.34 -5.04
N GLY A 125 -1.49 2.86 -6.19
CA GLY A 125 -1.08 1.60 -6.80
C GLY A 125 0.42 1.52 -7.13
N ALA A 126 1.01 2.57 -7.72
CA ALA A 126 2.42 2.53 -8.13
C ALA A 126 3.40 2.45 -6.93
N PRO A 127 3.32 3.32 -5.89
CA PRO A 127 4.18 3.20 -4.70
C PRO A 127 4.01 1.87 -3.95
N LEU A 128 2.78 1.36 -3.84
CA LEU A 128 2.54 0.08 -3.18
C LEU A 128 3.10 -1.11 -3.99
N ARG A 129 3.04 -1.07 -5.31
CA ARG A 129 3.69 -2.09 -6.17
C ARG A 129 5.21 -2.09 -6.02
N GLU A 130 5.83 -0.91 -5.90
CA GLU A 130 7.27 -0.82 -5.63
C GLU A 130 7.63 -1.47 -4.29
N LEU A 131 6.88 -1.17 -3.23
CA LEU A 131 7.06 -1.81 -1.93
C LEU A 131 6.87 -3.33 -2.01
N SER A 132 5.86 -3.80 -2.73
CA SER A 132 5.64 -5.24 -2.96
C SER A 132 6.82 -5.88 -3.69
N ALA A 133 7.37 -5.23 -4.72
CA ALA A 133 8.52 -5.74 -5.47
C ALA A 133 9.76 -5.86 -4.57
N ILE A 134 10.02 -4.88 -3.71
CA ILE A 134 11.12 -4.92 -2.73
C ILE A 134 10.96 -6.09 -1.76
N LEU A 135 9.75 -6.31 -1.26
CA LEU A 135 9.44 -7.43 -0.35
C LEU A 135 9.61 -8.78 -1.07
N SER A 136 9.16 -8.88 -2.32
CA SER A 136 9.34 -10.06 -3.17
C SER A 136 10.83 -10.37 -3.40
N LEU A 137 11.66 -9.34 -3.58
CA LEU A 137 13.11 -9.51 -3.68
C LEU A 137 13.72 -10.04 -2.38
N GLN A 138 13.23 -9.62 -1.20
CA GLN A 138 13.68 -10.22 0.06
C GLN A 138 13.22 -11.68 0.20
N ALA A 139 11.99 -11.99 -0.22
CA ALA A 139 11.48 -13.36 -0.21
C ALA A 139 12.32 -14.29 -1.09
N ALA A 140 12.73 -13.81 -2.28
CA ALA A 140 13.56 -14.56 -3.23
C ALA A 140 14.96 -14.91 -2.69
N LYS A 141 15.44 -14.25 -1.63
CA LYS A 141 16.71 -14.60 -0.96
C LYS A 141 16.63 -15.90 -0.15
N GLY A 142 15.44 -16.45 0.08
CA GLY A 142 15.26 -17.73 0.78
C GLY A 142 15.90 -17.72 2.18
N ALA A 143 16.80 -18.68 2.44
CA ALA A 143 17.49 -18.79 3.73
C ALA A 143 18.36 -17.56 4.09
N HIS A 144 18.68 -16.70 3.10
CA HIS A 144 19.44 -15.46 3.29
C HIS A 144 18.54 -14.22 3.42
N ALA A 145 17.22 -14.39 3.47
CA ALA A 145 16.33 -13.29 3.76
C ALA A 145 16.68 -12.69 5.14
N PRO A 146 16.70 -11.35 5.28
CA PRO A 146 16.92 -10.71 6.57
C PRO A 146 15.93 -11.21 7.63
N PRO A 147 16.31 -11.31 8.91
CA PRO A 147 15.34 -11.63 9.95
C PRO A 147 14.23 -10.57 10.04
N PHE A 148 13.04 -10.97 10.48
CA PHE A 148 12.00 -9.99 10.82
C PHE A 148 12.47 -9.00 11.89
N GLY A 149 12.00 -7.76 11.78
CA GLY A 149 12.46 -6.66 12.61
C GLY A 149 13.76 -6.00 12.09
N THR A 150 14.38 -6.54 11.04
CA THR A 150 15.50 -5.89 10.37
C THR A 150 14.99 -4.70 9.56
N ARG A 151 15.64 -3.54 9.73
CA ARG A 151 15.40 -2.37 8.88
C ARG A 151 16.06 -2.61 7.52
N LEU A 152 15.27 -2.49 6.48
CA LEU A 152 15.70 -2.54 5.08
C LEU A 152 15.88 -1.12 4.60
N GLU A 153 17.12 -0.75 4.31
CA GLU A 153 17.45 0.57 3.78
C GLU A 153 17.04 0.64 2.31
N LEU A 154 16.07 1.49 1.99
CA LEU A 154 15.57 1.71 0.63
C LEU A 154 16.21 2.98 0.07
N GLY A 155 17.52 2.90 -0.17
CA GLY A 155 18.32 4.06 -0.56
C GLY A 155 18.56 5.04 0.59
N GLU A 156 18.92 6.27 0.24
CA GLU A 156 19.41 7.28 1.20
C GLU A 156 18.34 7.75 2.19
N PHE A 157 17.09 7.88 1.73
CA PHE A 157 16.04 8.58 2.48
C PHE A 157 14.87 7.70 2.92
N GLN A 158 14.91 6.39 2.70
CA GLN A 158 13.75 5.53 2.99
C GLN A 158 14.17 4.28 3.74
N GLU A 159 13.32 3.85 4.67
CA GLU A 159 13.47 2.58 5.38
C GLU A 159 12.16 1.80 5.37
N LEU A 160 12.29 0.48 5.32
CA LEU A 160 11.19 -0.47 5.40
C LEU A 160 11.46 -1.46 6.53
N LEU A 161 10.50 -1.61 7.42
CA LEU A 161 10.53 -2.58 8.49
C LEU A 161 9.37 -3.54 8.30
N VAL A 162 9.65 -4.84 8.31
CA VAL A 162 8.60 -5.85 8.41
C VAL A 162 8.78 -6.61 9.71
N SER A 163 7.70 -6.75 10.46
CA SER A 163 7.68 -7.54 11.67
C SER A 163 6.45 -8.43 11.71
N ARG A 164 6.54 -9.49 12.52
CA ARG A 164 5.47 -10.45 12.77
C ARG A 164 5.22 -10.51 14.26
N SER A 165 3.96 -10.47 14.66
CA SER A 165 3.54 -10.78 16.03
C SER A 165 2.37 -11.76 16.01
N GLN A 166 2.16 -12.45 17.12
CA GLN A 166 0.90 -13.16 17.35
C GLN A 166 -0.17 -12.13 17.70
N ALA A 167 -1.39 -12.35 17.25
CA ALA A 167 -2.54 -11.63 17.78
C ALA A 167 -2.85 -12.13 19.20
N ASP A 168 -3.61 -11.34 19.95
CA ASP A 168 -4.15 -11.75 21.25
C ASP A 168 -4.89 -13.10 21.11
N GLU A 169 -4.77 -14.00 22.09
CA GLU A 169 -5.42 -15.31 22.09
C GLU A 169 -6.94 -15.22 21.90
N THR A 170 -7.54 -14.15 22.42
CA THR A 170 -8.98 -13.85 22.34
C THR A 170 -9.42 -13.30 20.97
N SER A 171 -8.46 -12.97 20.11
CA SER A 171 -8.71 -12.46 18.76
C SER A 171 -9.25 -13.55 17.81
N ALA A 172 -10.05 -13.15 16.82
CA ALA A 172 -10.39 -14.01 15.68
C ALA A 172 -9.19 -14.24 14.73
N TYR A 173 -8.12 -13.47 14.91
CA TYR A 173 -6.90 -13.50 14.10
C TYR A 173 -5.80 -14.27 14.82
N GLY A 174 -4.89 -14.89 14.07
CA GLY A 174 -3.74 -15.62 14.62
C GLY A 174 -2.45 -14.83 14.47
N THR A 175 -2.15 -14.39 13.25
CA THR A 175 -0.89 -13.71 12.94
C THR A 175 -1.13 -12.26 12.56
N VAL A 176 -0.26 -11.36 13.01
CA VAL A 176 -0.21 -9.97 12.55
C VAL A 176 1.09 -9.73 11.81
N ILE A 177 1.00 -9.33 10.53
CA ILE A 177 2.14 -8.81 9.75
C ILE A 177 2.07 -7.29 9.82
N VAL A 178 3.17 -6.66 10.23
CA VAL A 178 3.30 -5.21 10.27
C VAL A 178 4.36 -4.79 9.27
N VAL A 179 3.96 -3.96 8.30
CA VAL A 179 4.87 -3.29 7.35
C VAL A 179 4.91 -1.82 7.71
N VAL A 180 6.08 -1.30 8.02
CA VAL A 180 6.30 0.12 8.32
C VAL A 180 7.21 0.70 7.26
N TYR A 181 6.68 1.65 6.50
CA TYR A 181 7.45 2.48 5.57
C TYR A 181 7.67 3.85 6.18
N ARG A 182 8.89 4.38 6.09
CA ARG A 182 9.29 5.69 6.65
C ARG A 182 10.25 6.41 5.72
N LEU A 183 10.14 7.73 5.69
CA LEU A 183 11.22 8.60 5.20
C LEU A 183 12.20 8.89 6.36
N LYS A 184 13.49 8.76 6.10
CA LYS A 184 14.57 9.19 7.00
C LYS A 184 14.66 10.72 6.90
N VAL A 185 14.70 11.37 8.06
CA VAL A 185 14.83 12.83 8.21
C VAL A 185 16.18 13.12 8.83
#